data_AF-A0A1D2N1R4-F1
#
_entry.id   AF-A0A1D2N1R4-F1
#
_cell.length_a   1.000
_cell.length_b   1.000
_cell.length_c   1.000
_cell.angle_alpha   90.00
_cell.angle_beta   90.00
_cell.angle_gamma   90.00
#
_symmetry.space_group_name_H-M   'P 1'
#
loop_
_entity.id
_entity.type
_entity.pdbx_description
1 polymer ?
#
loop_
_entity_poly.entity_id
_entity_poly.type
_entity_poly.pdbx_seq_one_letter_code
_entity_poly.pdbx_strand_id
1 'polypeptide(L)'
;MKFSSRYSTISRAVDRYSASLSFLSIVIIELLFLSGYSQAMPMQLLFPGSGEEVTPTTNGRLCEKYRYFHNETETCYKSKHQGPCPKSMIFYAVDKIYGDCDCAEVNHSRVFVYDISSNQCFKTFHQAYCHPGEWLILNNNSIPTCVPNKCQKLYESGTPQENEDHPVVLLNNKCVRLLKSDPEFCASPHEVTVDTNTGIPICSSSLGTAEYDLGVKGSFKCRPGTRRDRLGKCRSTNTKVSFSPSSSS
;
A
#
# COMPACT_ATOMS: atom_id res chain seq x y z
N MET A 1 -57.80 -12.04 15.74
CA MET A 1 -57.70 -10.58 15.98
C MET A 1 -57.12 -9.91 14.74
N LYS A 2 -57.50 -8.66 14.42
CA LYS A 2 -57.09 -7.95 13.19
C LYS A 2 -55.96 -6.95 13.47
N PHE A 3 -54.86 -7.04 12.71
CA PHE A 3 -53.93 -5.94 12.41
C PHE A 3 -53.34 -6.24 11.02
N SER A 4 -53.97 -5.78 9.93
CA SER A 4 -53.87 -4.42 9.36
C SER A 4 -52.52 -4.12 8.71
N SER A 5 -52.35 -4.64 7.49
CA SER A 5 -51.28 -4.26 6.56
C SER A 5 -51.38 -2.79 6.13
N ARG A 6 -50.33 -1.99 6.36
CA ARG A 6 -50.02 -0.74 5.64
C ARG A 6 -48.52 -0.44 5.76
N TYR A 7 -47.74 -0.69 4.70
CA TYR A 7 -46.58 0.13 4.30
C TYR A 7 -46.23 -0.20 2.85
N SER A 8 -46.92 0.47 1.93
CA SER A 8 -46.60 0.56 0.51
C SER A 8 -46.71 2.03 0.11
N THR A 9 -46.00 2.43 -0.96
CA THR A 9 -46.04 3.77 -1.58
C THR A 9 -45.13 4.87 -1.00
N ILE A 10 -43.80 4.66 -0.99
CA ILE A 10 -42.83 5.76 -1.29
C ILE A 10 -41.68 5.19 -2.13
N SER A 11 -41.83 5.15 -3.46
CA SER A 11 -40.71 4.90 -4.39
C SER A 11 -41.03 5.36 -5.82
N ARG A 12 -41.19 6.68 -6.03
CA ARG A 12 -41.25 7.35 -7.35
C ARG A 12 -40.89 8.84 -7.22
N ALA A 13 -39.61 9.17 -7.02
CA ALA A 13 -39.18 10.59 -6.94
C ALA A 13 -37.68 10.87 -7.25
N VAL A 14 -36.93 9.98 -7.91
CA VAL A 14 -35.50 10.25 -8.25
C VAL A 14 -35.11 9.83 -9.69
N ASP A 15 -36.04 9.93 -10.64
CA ASP A 15 -35.77 9.70 -12.08
C ASP A 15 -36.02 10.97 -12.90
N ARG A 16 -35.22 12.03 -12.68
CA ARG A 16 -35.28 13.23 -13.56
C ARG A 16 -34.10 14.21 -13.60
N TYR A 17 -32.86 13.80 -13.28
CA TYR A 17 -31.67 14.64 -13.49
C TYR A 17 -30.46 13.85 -14.01
N SER A 18 -30.54 13.37 -15.26
CA SER A 18 -29.41 12.75 -15.98
C SER A 18 -29.51 12.97 -17.50
N ALA A 19 -29.72 14.22 -17.92
CA ALA A 19 -29.84 14.58 -19.33
C ALA A 19 -29.54 16.08 -19.62
N SER A 20 -28.38 16.59 -19.15
CA SER A 20 -27.72 17.78 -19.72
C SER A 20 -26.41 18.06 -18.97
N LEU A 21 -25.26 17.68 -19.55
CA LEU A 21 -23.92 18.25 -19.28
C LEU A 21 -22.82 17.63 -20.18
N SER A 22 -23.15 17.22 -21.41
CA SER A 22 -22.27 16.46 -22.30
C SER A 22 -21.92 17.17 -23.62
N PHE A 23 -21.78 18.51 -23.64
CA PHE A 23 -21.57 19.28 -24.88
C PHE A 23 -20.65 20.52 -24.76
N LEU A 24 -19.79 20.65 -23.74
CA LEU A 24 -19.07 21.91 -23.48
C LEU A 24 -17.57 21.80 -23.11
N SER A 25 -16.87 20.80 -23.68
CA SER A 25 -15.42 20.60 -23.44
C SER A 25 -14.55 20.42 -24.70
N ILE A 26 -15.10 20.57 -25.91
CA ILE A 26 -14.40 20.20 -27.17
C ILE A 26 -13.75 21.41 -27.89
N VAL A 27 -13.98 22.66 -27.47
CA VAL A 27 -13.67 23.86 -28.29
C VAL A 27 -12.60 24.79 -27.68
N ILE A 28 -11.72 24.33 -26.77
CA ILE A 28 -10.61 25.15 -26.24
C ILE A 28 -9.27 24.37 -26.11
N ILE A 29 -8.90 23.54 -27.10
CA ILE A 29 -7.52 23.03 -27.23
C ILE A 29 -7.05 23.05 -28.70
N GLU A 30 -7.21 24.20 -29.37
CA GLU A 30 -6.53 24.48 -30.67
C GLU A 30 -5.83 25.86 -30.73
N LEU A 31 -5.81 26.63 -29.63
CA LEU A 31 -5.33 28.02 -29.63
C LEU A 31 -4.00 28.27 -28.87
N LEU A 32 -3.17 27.24 -28.69
CA LEU A 32 -1.81 27.39 -28.13
C LEU A 32 -0.68 26.88 -29.06
N PHE A 33 -1.01 26.44 -30.27
CA PHE A 33 -0.05 26.40 -31.37
C PHE A 33 -0.19 27.70 -32.17
N LEU A 34 0.71 28.67 -31.97
CA LEU A 34 1.18 29.69 -32.95
C LEU A 34 1.91 30.88 -32.26
N SER A 35 2.96 30.59 -31.51
CA SER A 35 4.15 31.45 -31.43
C SER A 35 5.32 30.57 -30.99
N GLY A 36 6.38 30.34 -31.77
CA GLY A 36 6.87 31.14 -32.88
C GLY A 36 8.13 31.90 -32.45
N TYR A 37 9.18 31.18 -32.08
CA TYR A 37 10.54 31.71 -32.09
C TYR A 37 11.52 30.65 -32.61
N SER A 38 11.98 30.88 -33.84
CA SER A 38 13.11 30.18 -34.43
C SER A 38 14.40 30.85 -33.98
N GLN A 39 15.26 30.11 -33.28
CA GLN A 39 16.70 30.35 -33.29
C GLN A 39 17.42 29.01 -33.34
N ALA A 40 17.93 28.66 -34.52
CA ALA A 40 18.85 27.54 -34.68
C ALA A 40 20.24 27.96 -34.18
N MET A 41 20.77 27.26 -33.18
CA MET A 41 22.20 27.31 -32.85
C MET A 41 22.90 26.07 -33.41
N PRO A 42 24.05 26.21 -34.09
CA PRO A 42 24.82 25.08 -34.57
C PRO A 42 25.63 24.45 -33.43
N MET A 43 25.06 23.48 -32.73
CA MET A 43 25.77 22.73 -31.69
C MET A 43 26.65 21.64 -32.33
N GLN A 44 27.77 22.04 -32.92
CA GLN A 44 28.89 21.14 -33.19
C GLN A 44 29.73 21.01 -31.93
N LEU A 45 29.66 19.86 -31.25
CA LEU A 45 30.83 19.30 -30.55
C LEU A 45 30.74 17.77 -30.56
N LEU A 46 31.65 17.17 -31.30
CA LEU A 46 31.85 15.72 -31.35
C LEU A 46 32.43 15.25 -30.01
N PHE A 47 31.68 14.41 -29.29
CA PHE A 47 32.24 13.55 -28.25
C PHE A 47 32.25 12.10 -28.76
N PRO A 48 33.34 11.64 -29.42
CA PRO A 48 33.59 10.23 -29.63
C PRO A 48 34.06 9.60 -28.31
N GLY A 49 33.15 9.56 -27.34
CA GLY A 49 33.30 8.88 -26.08
C GLY A 49 32.12 7.93 -25.94
N SER A 50 32.29 6.70 -26.42
CA SER A 50 31.43 5.59 -26.04
C SER A 50 31.66 5.30 -24.55
N GLY A 51 31.07 6.14 -23.70
CA GLY A 51 30.91 5.90 -22.29
C GLY A 51 29.98 4.71 -22.14
N GLU A 52 30.57 3.53 -22.21
CA GLU A 52 29.92 2.27 -21.87
C GLU A 52 29.28 2.45 -20.51
N GLU A 53 27.97 2.25 -20.42
CA GLU A 53 27.21 2.38 -19.17
C GLU A 53 27.52 1.16 -18.30
N VAL A 54 28.75 1.12 -17.77
CA VAL A 54 29.26 0.06 -16.91
C VAL A 54 28.51 0.14 -15.60
N THR A 55 27.38 -0.56 -15.53
CA THR A 55 26.66 -0.79 -14.28
C THR A 55 27.63 -1.46 -13.30
N PRO A 56 27.91 -0.85 -12.14
CA PRO A 56 28.98 -1.28 -11.27
C PRO A 56 28.64 -2.64 -10.65
N THR A 57 29.32 -3.68 -11.11
CA THR A 57 29.63 -4.85 -10.30
C THR A 57 31.12 -4.81 -10.02
N THR A 58 31.51 -4.84 -8.75
CA THR A 58 32.92 -4.80 -8.32
C THR A 58 33.75 -6.02 -8.75
N ASN A 59 33.17 -6.95 -9.53
CA ASN A 59 33.87 -8.06 -10.19
C ASN A 59 33.13 -8.68 -11.40
N GLY A 60 32.23 -7.96 -12.09
CA GLY A 60 31.57 -8.45 -13.31
C GLY A 60 30.64 -9.67 -13.17
N ARG A 61 30.39 -10.16 -11.95
CA ARG A 61 29.53 -11.34 -11.71
C ARG A 61 28.07 -10.95 -11.61
N LEU A 62 27.28 -11.34 -12.61
CA LEU A 62 25.82 -11.37 -12.50
C LEU A 62 25.40 -12.29 -11.34
N CYS A 63 24.34 -11.91 -10.63
CA CYS A 63 23.70 -12.78 -9.64
C CYS A 63 23.19 -14.08 -10.28
N GLU A 64 23.19 -15.17 -9.52
CA GLU A 64 22.57 -16.43 -9.93
C GLU A 64 21.07 -16.26 -10.20
N LYS A 65 20.48 -17.19 -10.96
CA LYS A 65 19.05 -17.16 -11.31
C LYS A 65 18.16 -17.01 -10.05
N TYR A 66 17.21 -16.08 -10.10
CA TYR A 66 16.31 -15.71 -8.99
C TYR A 66 16.97 -15.06 -7.76
N ARG A 67 18.24 -14.66 -7.87
CA ARG A 67 18.92 -13.79 -6.92
C ARG A 67 19.09 -12.39 -7.51
N TYR A 68 19.05 -11.39 -6.64
CA TYR A 68 19.12 -9.98 -7.01
C TYR A 68 20.12 -9.26 -6.10
N PHE A 69 20.85 -8.31 -6.67
CA PHE A 69 21.89 -7.56 -5.98
C PHE A 69 21.28 -6.53 -5.04
N HIS A 70 21.72 -6.54 -3.78
CA HIS A 70 21.36 -5.53 -2.80
C HIS A 70 22.49 -4.52 -2.66
N ASN A 71 22.20 -3.26 -2.99
CA ASN A 71 23.23 -2.21 -3.08
C ASN A 71 23.94 -1.94 -1.75
N GLU A 72 23.23 -1.93 -0.62
CA GLU A 72 23.81 -1.56 0.68
C GLU A 72 24.80 -2.60 1.24
N THR A 73 24.69 -3.86 0.80
CA THR A 73 25.50 -5.00 1.28
C THR A 73 26.35 -5.63 0.17
N GLU A 74 26.35 -5.04 -1.03
CA GLU A 74 27.05 -5.49 -2.24
C GLU A 74 26.93 -7.00 -2.55
N THR A 75 25.77 -7.61 -2.26
CA THR A 75 25.59 -9.08 -2.23
C THR A 75 24.27 -9.50 -2.89
N CYS A 76 24.26 -10.67 -3.53
CA CYS A 76 23.09 -11.24 -4.21
C CYS A 76 22.20 -12.09 -3.27
N TYR A 77 20.94 -11.71 -3.06
CA TYR A 77 19.97 -12.44 -2.23
C TYR A 77 18.80 -12.99 -3.04
N LYS A 78 18.21 -14.10 -2.58
CA LYS A 78 17.04 -14.73 -3.21
C LYS A 78 15.79 -13.90 -2.93
N SER A 79 14.99 -13.63 -3.95
CA SER A 79 13.71 -12.91 -3.81
C SER A 79 12.70 -13.70 -2.95
N LYS A 80 11.76 -12.99 -2.31
CA LYS A 80 10.77 -13.52 -1.35
C LYS A 80 11.36 -14.25 -0.14
N HIS A 81 12.56 -13.85 0.31
CA HIS A 81 13.23 -14.36 1.52
C HIS A 81 13.64 -13.17 2.40
N GLN A 82 13.90 -13.39 3.70
CA GLN A 82 14.35 -12.29 4.58
C GLN A 82 15.66 -11.64 4.08
N GLY A 83 16.65 -12.44 3.65
CA GLY A 83 17.86 -11.90 3.04
C GLY A 83 18.62 -10.92 3.95
N PRO A 84 18.94 -9.70 3.50
CA PRO A 84 19.58 -8.66 4.33
C PRO A 84 18.56 -7.86 5.16
N CYS A 85 17.26 -8.16 5.07
CA CYS A 85 16.21 -7.26 5.51
C CYS A 85 15.96 -7.30 7.03
N PRO A 86 15.55 -6.15 7.62
CA PRO A 86 15.06 -6.08 9.00
C PRO A 86 13.92 -7.05 9.29
N LYS A 87 13.63 -7.24 10.59
CA LYS A 87 12.50 -8.07 11.03
C LYS A 87 11.20 -7.53 10.41
N SER A 88 10.30 -8.46 10.03
CA SER A 88 9.03 -8.17 9.35
C SER A 88 9.15 -7.59 7.93
N MET A 89 10.35 -7.60 7.34
CA MET A 89 10.61 -7.19 5.97
C MET A 89 11.15 -8.36 5.14
N ILE A 90 10.89 -8.33 3.83
CA ILE A 90 11.24 -9.38 2.88
C ILE A 90 11.97 -8.74 1.69
N PHE A 91 12.99 -9.43 1.19
CA PHE A 91 13.77 -9.02 0.05
C PHE A 91 13.03 -9.31 -1.25
N TYR A 92 12.74 -8.27 -2.03
CA TYR A 92 12.03 -8.39 -3.30
C TYR A 92 12.88 -7.93 -4.48
N ALA A 93 12.66 -8.56 -5.63
CA ALA A 93 13.18 -8.10 -6.91
C ALA A 93 12.61 -6.70 -7.24
N VAL A 94 13.50 -5.72 -7.43
CA VAL A 94 13.16 -4.36 -7.88
C VAL A 94 13.17 -4.31 -9.41
N ASP A 95 14.15 -4.95 -10.04
CA ASP A 95 14.23 -5.08 -11.49
C ASP A 95 14.85 -6.44 -11.89
N LYS A 96 15.59 -6.50 -13.00
CA LYS A 96 16.23 -7.73 -13.50
C LYS A 96 17.53 -8.07 -12.74
N ILE A 97 18.14 -7.09 -12.09
CA ILE A 97 19.46 -7.15 -11.47
C ILE A 97 19.34 -6.85 -9.98
N TYR A 98 18.63 -5.79 -9.61
CA TYR A 98 18.58 -5.27 -8.25
C TYR A 98 17.37 -5.76 -7.45
N GLY A 99 17.56 -5.86 -6.13
CA GLY A 99 16.53 -6.18 -5.15
C GLY A 99 16.71 -5.38 -3.87
N ASP A 100 15.64 -5.27 -3.09
CA ASP A 100 15.55 -4.35 -1.95
C ASP A 100 14.41 -4.78 -0.99
N CYS A 101 14.46 -4.32 0.25
CA CYS A 101 13.69 -4.80 1.40
C CYS A 101 12.34 -4.10 1.57
N ASP A 102 11.23 -4.76 1.23
CA ASP A 102 9.88 -4.22 1.44
C ASP A 102 9.18 -4.85 2.66
N CYS A 103 8.04 -4.29 3.06
CA CYS A 103 7.14 -5.02 3.95
C CYS A 103 6.73 -6.35 3.32
N ALA A 104 6.54 -7.38 4.14
CA ALA A 104 5.98 -8.64 3.67
C ALA A 104 4.62 -8.40 2.96
N GLU A 105 4.37 -9.16 1.89
CA GLU A 105 3.09 -9.17 1.17
C GLU A 105 1.91 -9.26 2.15
N VAL A 106 0.84 -8.52 1.85
CA VAL A 106 -0.34 -8.40 2.72
C VAL A 106 -1.08 -9.74 2.76
N ASN A 107 -0.94 -10.47 3.86
CA ASN A 107 -1.86 -11.56 4.19
C ASN A 107 -3.26 -10.98 4.42
N HIS A 108 -4.30 -11.68 3.96
CA HIS A 108 -5.69 -11.21 3.90
C HIS A 108 -6.25 -10.68 5.25
N SER A 109 -5.64 -11.05 6.38
CA SER A 109 -6.00 -10.54 7.71
C SER A 109 -5.51 -9.10 7.98
N ARG A 110 -4.30 -8.68 7.58
CA ARG A 110 -3.69 -7.43 8.09
C ARG A 110 -2.74 -6.76 7.09
N VAL A 111 -2.89 -5.44 6.95
CA VAL A 111 -1.96 -4.58 6.22
C VAL A 111 -0.68 -4.38 7.04
N PHE A 112 0.48 -4.35 6.37
CA PHE A 112 1.73 -3.92 6.97
C PHE A 112 1.99 -2.44 6.69
N VAL A 113 2.44 -1.73 7.73
CA VAL A 113 2.84 -0.33 7.70
C VAL A 113 4.35 -0.25 7.92
N TYR A 114 5.06 0.34 6.97
CA TYR A 114 6.46 0.71 7.17
C TYR A 114 6.58 1.94 8.08
N ASP A 115 7.39 1.83 9.13
CA ASP A 115 7.87 2.97 9.91
C ASP A 115 9.33 3.29 9.57
N ILE A 116 9.58 4.58 9.34
CA ILE A 116 10.90 5.13 9.01
C ILE A 116 11.81 5.25 10.24
N SER A 117 11.25 5.43 11.45
CA SER A 117 12.08 5.68 12.65
C SER A 117 12.81 4.42 13.14
N SER A 118 12.16 3.26 13.00
CA SER A 118 12.67 1.94 13.38
C SER A 118 13.11 1.09 12.19
N ASN A 119 12.97 1.60 10.96
CA ASN A 119 13.23 0.93 9.68
C ASN A 119 12.62 -0.49 9.61
N GLN A 120 11.36 -0.63 10.00
CA GLN A 120 10.67 -1.91 10.15
C GLN A 120 9.20 -1.81 9.73
N CYS A 121 8.60 -2.97 9.44
CA CYS A 121 7.17 -3.05 9.11
C CYS A 121 6.35 -3.63 10.27
N PHE A 122 5.21 -2.99 10.54
CA PHE A 122 4.30 -3.33 11.62
C PHE A 122 2.93 -3.68 11.08
N LYS A 123 2.29 -4.70 11.65
CA LYS A 123 0.93 -5.11 11.29
C LYS A 123 -0.08 -4.11 11.88
N THR A 124 -1.13 -3.78 11.13
CA THR A 124 -2.29 -3.06 11.68
C THR A 124 -3.02 -3.91 12.74
N PHE A 125 -3.79 -3.28 13.61
CA PHE A 125 -4.53 -3.91 14.71
C PHE A 125 -3.64 -4.69 15.70
N HIS A 126 -2.39 -4.24 15.82
CA HIS A 126 -1.39 -4.73 16.77
C HIS A 126 -0.75 -3.54 17.49
N GLN A 127 -0.17 -3.74 18.68
CA GLN A 127 0.42 -2.63 19.45
C GLN A 127 1.53 -1.90 18.67
N ALA A 128 2.40 -2.65 17.98
CA ALA A 128 3.48 -2.09 17.16
C ALA A 128 4.39 -1.14 17.97
N TYR A 129 4.59 0.09 17.50
CA TYR A 129 5.31 1.16 18.21
C TYR A 129 4.41 2.05 19.10
N CYS A 130 3.12 1.73 19.20
CA CYS A 130 2.18 2.46 20.04
C CYS A 130 2.34 2.12 21.54
N HIS A 131 1.75 2.94 22.40
CA HIS A 131 1.82 2.71 23.84
C HIS A 131 1.01 1.46 24.25
N PRO A 132 1.29 0.85 25.42
CA PRO A 132 0.49 -0.26 25.94
C PRO A 132 -1.00 0.12 26.05
N GLY A 133 -1.89 -0.74 25.54
CA GLY A 133 -3.32 -0.46 25.44
C GLY A 133 -3.75 0.29 24.16
N GLU A 134 -2.80 0.70 23.31
CA GLU A 134 -3.07 1.22 21.97
C GLU A 134 -2.79 0.17 20.89
N TRP A 135 -3.30 0.43 19.68
CA TRP A 135 -2.97 -0.32 18.47
C TRP A 135 -2.70 0.62 17.29
N LEU A 136 -1.92 0.12 16.33
CA LEU A 136 -1.65 0.81 15.08
C LEU A 136 -2.80 0.57 14.09
N ILE A 137 -3.47 1.64 13.66
CA ILE A 137 -4.49 1.59 12.60
C ILE A 137 -4.09 2.49 11.43
N LEU A 138 -4.78 2.33 10.31
CA LEU A 138 -4.79 3.30 9.22
C LEU A 138 -6.07 4.13 9.36
N ASN A 139 -5.93 5.46 9.41
CA ASN A 139 -7.08 6.36 9.41
C ASN A 139 -7.64 6.55 7.98
N ASN A 140 -8.75 7.28 7.83
CA ASN A 140 -9.43 7.50 6.55
C ASN A 140 -8.55 8.11 5.43
N ASN A 141 -7.38 8.67 5.76
CA ASN A 141 -6.41 9.21 4.79
C ASN A 141 -5.25 8.23 4.50
N SER A 142 -5.38 6.96 4.91
CA SER A 142 -4.34 5.92 4.86
C SER A 142 -3.04 6.32 5.58
N ILE A 143 -3.16 7.16 6.63
CA ILE A 143 -2.06 7.57 7.50
C ILE A 143 -2.04 6.65 8.73
N PRO A 144 -0.89 6.05 9.08
CA PRO A 144 -0.74 5.26 10.30
C PRO A 144 -0.98 6.12 11.54
N THR A 145 -1.77 5.63 12.48
CA THR A 145 -2.13 6.34 13.71
C THR A 145 -2.28 5.36 14.86
N CYS A 146 -1.66 5.66 16.00
CA CYS A 146 -1.91 4.96 17.25
C CYS A 146 -3.24 5.43 17.84
N VAL A 147 -4.12 4.50 18.21
CA VAL A 147 -5.38 4.82 18.91
C VAL A 147 -5.65 3.81 20.03
N PRO A 148 -6.45 4.17 21.06
CA PRO A 148 -6.82 3.25 22.13
C PRO A 148 -7.53 1.99 21.61
N ASN A 149 -7.07 0.81 22.04
CA ASN A 149 -7.64 -0.47 21.67
C ASN A 149 -8.93 -0.73 22.46
N LYS A 150 -10.07 -0.25 21.94
CA LYS A 150 -11.42 -0.53 22.48
C LYS A 150 -11.75 -2.03 22.58
N CYS A 151 -10.99 -2.89 21.90
CA CYS A 151 -11.20 -4.34 21.82
C CYS A 151 -10.21 -5.16 22.66
N GLN A 152 -9.43 -4.51 23.53
CA GLN A 152 -8.42 -5.13 24.38
C GLN A 152 -8.94 -6.37 25.13
N LYS A 153 -10.14 -6.33 25.73
CA LYS A 153 -10.71 -7.47 26.47
C LYS A 153 -10.92 -8.73 25.61
N LEU A 154 -11.37 -8.55 24.35
CA LEU A 154 -11.57 -9.68 23.44
C LEU A 154 -10.23 -10.20 22.91
N TYR A 155 -9.26 -9.30 22.69
CA TYR A 155 -7.89 -9.67 22.35
C TYR A 155 -7.23 -10.49 23.48
N GLU A 156 -7.29 -10.04 24.73
CA GLU A 156 -6.75 -10.74 25.90
C GLU A 156 -7.41 -12.10 26.17
N SER A 157 -8.66 -12.29 25.73
CA SER A 157 -9.34 -13.59 25.82
C SER A 157 -8.90 -14.63 24.78
N GLY A 158 -8.22 -14.19 23.72
CA GLY A 158 -7.73 -15.06 22.64
C GLY A 158 -6.36 -15.66 22.93
N THR A 159 -6.06 -16.80 22.28
CA THR A 159 -4.69 -17.32 22.28
C THR A 159 -3.76 -16.43 21.43
N PRO A 160 -2.43 -16.42 21.67
CA PRO A 160 -1.49 -15.68 20.82
C PRO A 160 -1.58 -16.07 19.34
N GLN A 161 -1.82 -17.35 19.04
CA GLN A 161 -2.02 -17.85 17.68
C GLN A 161 -3.35 -17.37 17.09
N GLU A 162 -4.45 -17.46 17.85
CA GLU A 162 -5.77 -16.98 17.41
C GLU A 162 -5.78 -15.47 17.14
N ASN A 163 -5.06 -14.67 17.94
CA ASN A 163 -4.93 -13.23 17.70
C ASN A 163 -4.00 -12.89 16.52
N GLU A 164 -3.15 -13.83 16.10
CA GLU A 164 -2.26 -13.70 14.95
C GLU A 164 -2.99 -14.08 13.64
N ASP A 165 -3.77 -15.17 13.66
CA ASP A 165 -4.55 -15.65 12.51
C ASP A 165 -5.86 -14.85 12.34
N HIS A 166 -6.57 -14.62 13.44
CA HIS A 166 -7.88 -13.96 13.56
C HIS A 166 -7.84 -12.72 14.47
N PRO A 167 -7.06 -11.68 14.10
CA PRO A 167 -6.95 -10.44 14.85
C PRO A 167 -8.32 -9.80 15.08
N VAL A 168 -8.49 -9.23 16.28
CA VAL A 168 -9.70 -8.48 16.64
C VAL A 168 -9.64 -7.09 16.02
N VAL A 169 -10.76 -6.58 15.52
CA VAL A 169 -10.90 -5.22 15.00
C VAL A 169 -12.20 -4.57 15.48
N LEU A 170 -12.26 -3.24 15.36
CA LEU A 170 -13.47 -2.46 15.66
C LEU A 170 -14.25 -2.22 14.36
N LEU A 171 -15.40 -2.88 14.20
CA LEU A 171 -16.35 -2.67 13.10
C LEU A 171 -17.68 -2.20 13.67
N ASN A 172 -18.24 -1.12 13.13
CA ASN A 172 -19.52 -0.54 13.59
C ASN A 172 -19.61 -0.34 15.12
N ASN A 173 -18.50 0.10 15.73
CA ASN A 173 -18.32 0.30 17.17
C ASN A 173 -18.50 -0.97 18.04
N LYS A 174 -18.36 -2.17 17.45
CA LYS A 174 -18.26 -3.46 18.16
C LYS A 174 -16.96 -4.18 17.78
N CYS A 175 -16.56 -5.13 18.60
CA CYS A 175 -15.31 -5.86 18.43
C CYS A 175 -15.57 -7.22 17.77
N VAL A 176 -14.91 -7.46 16.64
CA VAL A 176 -15.10 -8.66 15.79
C VAL A 176 -13.76 -9.28 15.46
N ARG A 177 -13.71 -10.60 15.23
CA ARG A 177 -12.52 -11.27 14.70
C ARG A 177 -12.52 -11.25 13.18
N LEU A 178 -11.38 -10.93 12.58
CA LEU A 178 -11.17 -11.02 11.14
C LEU A 178 -11.11 -12.48 10.66
N LEU A 179 -11.48 -12.70 9.40
CA LEU A 179 -11.56 -14.01 8.75
C LEU A 179 -12.46 -15.01 9.50
N LYS A 180 -13.51 -14.49 10.13
CA LYS A 180 -14.56 -15.27 10.77
C LYS A 180 -15.90 -14.78 10.26
N SER A 181 -16.77 -15.71 9.85
CA SER A 181 -18.15 -15.39 9.53
C SER A 181 -18.91 -15.05 10.82
N ASP A 182 -19.51 -13.87 10.84
CA ASP A 182 -20.37 -13.42 11.93
C ASP A 182 -21.65 -12.82 11.32
N PRO A 183 -22.80 -13.51 11.45
CA PRO A 183 -24.05 -13.09 10.83
C PRO A 183 -24.63 -11.80 11.45
N GLU A 184 -24.11 -11.34 12.59
CA GLU A 184 -24.47 -10.02 13.16
C GLU A 184 -23.86 -8.86 12.35
N PHE A 185 -22.74 -9.10 11.65
CA PHE A 185 -21.99 -8.07 10.92
C PHE A 185 -22.04 -8.25 9.41
N CYS A 186 -21.83 -9.48 8.93
CA CYS A 186 -21.70 -9.81 7.52
C CYS A 186 -22.69 -10.91 7.15
N ALA A 187 -23.54 -10.64 6.16
CA ALA A 187 -24.48 -11.64 5.66
C ALA A 187 -23.72 -12.78 4.95
N SER A 188 -24.01 -14.04 5.28
CA SER A 188 -23.39 -15.20 4.62
C SER A 188 -23.51 -15.10 3.08
N PRO A 189 -22.45 -15.38 2.29
CA PRO A 189 -21.16 -15.97 2.67
C PRO A 189 -20.03 -14.93 2.91
N HIS A 190 -20.37 -13.75 3.46
CA HIS A 190 -19.38 -12.71 3.73
C HIS A 190 -18.74 -12.87 5.11
N GLU A 191 -17.47 -12.49 5.22
CA GLU A 191 -16.67 -12.45 6.44
C GLU A 191 -16.07 -11.05 6.63
N VAL A 192 -15.62 -10.73 7.83
CA VAL A 192 -14.91 -9.46 8.06
C VAL A 192 -13.46 -9.61 7.58
N THR A 193 -13.08 -8.84 6.57
CA THR A 193 -11.72 -8.72 6.03
C THR A 193 -11.21 -7.29 6.20
N VAL A 194 -9.97 -7.03 5.75
CA VAL A 194 -9.43 -5.66 5.67
C VAL A 194 -9.31 -5.28 4.20
N ASP A 195 -9.86 -4.13 3.80
CA ASP A 195 -9.60 -3.57 2.48
C ASP A 195 -8.11 -3.21 2.38
N THR A 196 -7.42 -3.83 1.43
CA THR A 196 -5.97 -3.69 1.25
C THR A 196 -5.54 -2.28 0.81
N ASN A 197 -6.48 -1.46 0.28
CA ASN A 197 -6.22 -0.10 -0.17
C ASN A 197 -6.35 0.95 0.96
N THR A 198 -7.32 0.76 1.86
CA THR A 198 -7.64 1.71 2.92
C THR A 198 -7.16 1.27 4.30
N GLY A 199 -6.97 -0.05 4.52
CA GLY A 199 -6.70 -0.63 5.83
C GLY A 199 -7.93 -0.70 6.74
N ILE A 200 -9.13 -0.43 6.21
CA ILE A 200 -10.38 -0.39 6.97
C ILE A 200 -11.04 -1.78 6.96
N PRO A 201 -11.59 -2.26 8.11
CA PRO A 201 -12.36 -3.50 8.14
C PRO A 201 -13.65 -3.38 7.31
N ILE A 202 -13.90 -4.36 6.44
CA ILE A 202 -15.09 -4.44 5.58
C ILE A 202 -15.70 -5.85 5.62
N CYS A 203 -16.97 -5.97 5.27
CA CYS A 203 -17.53 -7.27 4.90
C CYS A 203 -17.19 -7.56 3.44
N SER A 204 -16.43 -8.63 3.19
CA SER A 204 -16.16 -9.15 1.84
C SER A 204 -16.70 -10.56 1.73
N SER A 205 -17.11 -10.97 0.53
CA SER A 205 -17.26 -12.40 0.27
C SER A 205 -15.90 -13.05 0.48
N SER A 206 -15.87 -14.21 1.15
CA SER A 206 -14.68 -15.03 1.22
C SER A 206 -14.42 -15.56 -0.20
N LEU A 207 -13.58 -14.84 -0.98
CA LEU A 207 -13.06 -15.28 -2.27
C LEU A 207 -12.08 -16.44 -2.00
N GLY A 208 -12.67 -17.59 -1.67
CA GLY A 208 -12.05 -18.69 -0.94
C GLY A 208 -10.80 -19.18 -1.64
N THR A 209 -9.65 -18.79 -1.09
CA THR A 209 -8.31 -19.08 -1.62
C THR A 209 -8.26 -19.06 -3.14
N ALA A 210 -8.89 -18.03 -3.74
CA ALA A 210 -8.34 -17.55 -4.98
C ALA A 210 -6.92 -17.13 -4.60
N GLU A 211 -5.94 -17.94 -5.03
CA GLU A 211 -4.61 -17.44 -5.32
C GLU A 211 -4.83 -16.30 -6.30
N TYR A 212 -5.04 -15.11 -5.73
CA TYR A 212 -4.41 -13.92 -6.24
C TYR A 212 -2.93 -14.24 -6.19
N ASP A 213 -2.50 -14.91 -7.25
CA ASP A 213 -1.13 -14.94 -7.67
C ASP A 213 -0.77 -13.46 -7.87
N LEU A 214 -0.24 -12.89 -6.79
CA LEU A 214 0.44 -11.60 -6.78
C LEU A 214 1.80 -11.73 -7.49
N GLY A 215 2.07 -12.84 -8.21
CA GLY A 215 1.94 -12.94 -9.69
C GLY A 215 2.20 -11.71 -10.54
N VAL A 216 3.08 -10.83 -10.06
CA VAL A 216 4.04 -10.00 -10.79
C VAL A 216 3.55 -9.51 -12.16
N LYS A 217 2.43 -8.80 -12.15
CA LYS A 217 2.00 -7.91 -13.25
C LYS A 217 1.53 -6.54 -12.73
N GLY A 218 2.23 -6.02 -11.72
CA GLY A 218 1.89 -4.72 -11.14
C GLY A 218 2.51 -4.38 -9.79
N SER A 219 3.62 -4.99 -9.40
CA SER A 219 4.48 -4.35 -8.38
C SER A 219 4.78 -2.92 -8.86
N PHE A 220 4.67 -1.92 -7.97
CA PHE A 220 4.87 -0.44 -8.11
C PHE A 220 3.63 0.47 -7.99
N LYS A 221 2.74 0.30 -6.99
CA LYS A 221 1.78 1.35 -6.58
C LYS A 221 1.62 1.55 -5.06
N CYS A 222 1.69 2.82 -4.63
CA CYS A 222 1.47 3.33 -3.27
C CYS A 222 -0.04 3.64 -3.02
N ARG A 223 -0.63 3.65 -1.80
CA ARG A 223 -0.15 3.41 -0.41
C ARG A 223 -1.11 2.47 0.35
N PRO A 224 -0.84 2.01 1.62
CA PRO A 224 -0.86 2.85 2.85
C PRO A 224 0.49 3.05 3.58
N GLY A 225 0.76 4.23 4.16
CA GLY A 225 1.96 4.53 4.98
C GLY A 225 3.37 4.53 4.32
N THR A 226 3.53 3.86 3.17
CA THR A 226 4.71 3.56 2.32
C THR A 226 6.06 4.25 2.51
N ARG A 227 7.13 3.60 2.04
CA ARG A 227 8.09 4.20 1.09
C ARG A 227 8.43 3.15 0.02
N ARG A 228 8.78 3.55 -1.21
CA ARG A 228 9.59 2.77 -2.16
C ARG A 228 9.86 3.43 -3.48
N ASP A 229 11.10 3.34 -3.91
CA ASP A 229 11.53 3.96 -5.14
C ASP A 229 12.85 3.41 -5.67
N ARG A 230 13.00 3.54 -6.99
CA ARG A 230 14.22 3.23 -7.76
C ARG A 230 15.10 4.46 -7.99
N LEU A 231 14.56 5.63 -7.63
CA LEU A 231 14.92 6.98 -8.07
C LEU A 231 14.36 8.09 -7.14
N GLY A 232 13.56 7.73 -6.14
CA GLY A 232 12.40 8.52 -5.68
C GLY A 232 11.06 8.24 -6.40
N LYS A 233 9.86 8.33 -5.79
CA LYS A 233 9.46 8.35 -4.35
C LYS A 233 7.99 7.82 -4.17
N CYS A 234 7.71 6.53 -3.87
CA CYS A 234 6.63 6.28 -2.87
C CYS A 234 7.21 6.78 -1.54
N ARG A 235 6.44 7.48 -0.71
CA ARG A 235 6.94 8.19 0.48
C ARG A 235 5.98 8.13 1.64
N SER A 236 6.48 8.14 2.86
CA SER A 236 5.60 8.22 4.03
C SER A 236 5.12 9.66 4.17
N THR A 237 3.93 9.87 4.70
CA THR A 237 3.18 11.14 4.54
C THR A 237 3.80 12.33 5.27
N ASN A 238 4.70 12.11 6.22
CA ASN A 238 5.00 13.10 7.26
C ASN A 238 6.32 13.87 7.07
N THR A 239 6.97 13.80 5.91
CA THR A 239 8.19 14.58 5.64
C THR A 239 7.92 15.94 4.98
N LYS A 240 7.93 17.02 5.78
CA LYS A 240 8.53 18.28 5.29
C LYS A 240 10.05 18.06 5.24
N VAL A 241 10.61 17.87 4.05
CA VAL A 241 12.08 17.80 3.89
C VAL A 241 12.61 19.19 3.62
N SER A 242 13.12 19.86 4.65
CA SER A 242 13.99 21.03 4.50
C SER A 242 15.43 20.55 4.36
N PHE A 243 15.95 20.55 3.13
CA PHE A 243 17.38 20.37 2.89
C PHE A 243 18.09 21.69 3.20
N SER A 244 18.92 21.70 4.25
CA SER A 244 19.94 22.74 4.43
C SER A 244 21.09 22.46 3.47
N PRO A 245 21.58 23.44 2.69
CA PRO A 245 22.78 23.24 1.88
C PRO A 245 23.99 23.07 2.80
N SER A 246 24.70 21.95 2.65
CA SER A 246 25.96 21.70 3.36
C SER A 246 27.07 22.54 2.73
N SER A 247 27.28 23.75 3.27
CA SER A 247 28.48 24.54 3.00
C SER A 247 29.67 23.89 3.71
N SER A 248 30.47 23.13 2.98
CA SER A 248 31.78 22.65 3.43
C SER A 248 32.79 23.80 3.46
N SER A 249 33.53 23.89 4.56
CA SER A 249 34.74 24.71 4.74
C SER A 249 35.88 23.80 5.18
#